data_AF-A0A5R9BCV6-F1
#
_entry.id   AF-A0A5R9BCV6-F1
#
_cell.length_a   1.000
_cell.length_b   1.000
_cell.length_c   1.000
_cell.angle_alpha   90.00
_cell.angle_beta   90.00
_cell.angle_gamma   90.00
#
_symmetry.space_group_name_H-M   'P 1'
#
loop_
_entity.id
_entity.type
_entity.pdbx_description
1 polymer ?
#
loop_
_entity_poly.entity_id
_entity_poly.type
_entity_poly.pdbx_seq_one_letter_code
_entity_poly.pdbx_strand_id
1 'polypeptide(L)'
;MPEADSPQHTEHSIHEPIAQWVDELIRHLEIQGTNVDIDELLKVAGEAAHTVVRPAAPVTTFLIGYVTGLAEASGQADYQKAFTAATQLTRKLLEQRSQPAE
;
A
#
# COMPACT_ATOMS: atom_id res chain seq x y z
N MET A 1 20.25 39.33 -13.18
CA MET A 1 20.07 37.93 -13.63
C MET A 1 19.32 37.23 -12.51
N PRO A 2 18.04 36.85 -12.68
CA PRO A 2 17.30 36.25 -11.58
C PRO A 2 17.79 34.81 -11.36
N GLU A 3 18.00 34.47 -10.09
CA GLU A 3 18.42 33.16 -9.60
C GLU A 3 17.34 32.10 -9.85
N ALA A 4 17.83 30.86 -9.97
CA ALA A 4 17.15 29.65 -10.36
C ALA A 4 15.83 29.38 -9.64
N ASP A 5 14.80 29.10 -10.44
CA ASP A 5 13.65 28.32 -10.02
C ASP A 5 14.14 26.92 -9.64
N SER A 6 14.05 26.58 -8.37
CA SER A 6 14.48 25.28 -7.84
C SER A 6 13.41 24.23 -8.20
N PRO A 7 13.76 23.11 -8.86
CA PRO A 7 12.76 22.12 -9.22
C PRO A 7 12.29 21.38 -7.96
N GLN A 8 11.07 21.67 -7.50
CA GLN A 8 10.37 20.91 -6.46
C GLN A 8 9.82 19.57 -6.98
N HIS A 9 10.51 18.90 -7.90
CA HIS A 9 10.02 17.69 -8.56
C HIS A 9 10.99 16.54 -8.32
N THR A 10 10.73 15.71 -7.31
CA THR A 10 11.37 14.38 -7.27
C THR A 10 10.50 13.31 -6.62
N GLU A 11 9.69 13.60 -5.60
CA GLU A 11 8.83 12.56 -4.97
C GLU A 11 7.43 12.46 -5.57
N HIS A 12 6.76 13.59 -5.81
CA HIS A 12 5.40 13.62 -6.39
C HIS A 12 5.31 13.00 -7.80
N SER A 13 6.43 12.93 -8.53
CA SER A 13 6.44 12.63 -9.96
C SER A 13 6.31 11.14 -10.30
N ILE A 14 6.58 10.21 -9.37
CA ILE A 14 6.47 8.76 -9.62
C ILE A 14 5.10 8.21 -9.21
N HIS A 15 4.43 8.86 -8.25
CA HIS A 15 3.16 8.40 -7.72
C HIS A 15 1.96 8.82 -8.59
N GLU A 16 2.09 9.93 -9.35
CA GLU A 16 1.02 10.43 -10.22
C GLU A 16 0.50 9.39 -11.25
N PRO A 17 1.35 8.65 -12.00
CA PRO A 17 0.87 7.59 -12.89
C PRO A 17 0.16 6.44 -12.15
N ILE A 18 0.59 6.14 -10.92
CA ILE A 18 -0.02 5.07 -10.10
C ILE A 18 -1.39 5.52 -9.60
N ALA A 19 -1.53 6.75 -9.12
CA ALA A 19 -2.79 7.31 -8.68
C ALA A 19 -3.83 7.31 -9.82
N GLN A 20 -3.43 7.77 -11.01
CA GLN A 20 -4.29 7.75 -12.20
C GLN A 20 -4.72 6.33 -12.58
N TRP A 21 -3.80 5.36 -12.51
CA TRP A 21 -4.10 3.96 -12.77
C TRP A 21 -5.06 3.36 -11.73
N VAL A 22 -4.86 3.67 -10.45
CA VAL A 22 -5.76 3.24 -9.37
C VAL A 22 -7.16 3.82 -9.59
N ASP A 23 -7.27 5.09 -9.93
CA ASP A 23 -8.56 5.72 -10.25
C ASP A 23 -9.23 5.07 -11.46
N GLU A 24 -8.47 4.70 -12.50
CA GLU A 24 -8.99 3.97 -13.65
C GLU A 24 -9.51 2.58 -13.27
N LEU A 25 -8.77 1.85 -12.43
CA LEU A 25 -9.20 0.56 -11.92
C LEU A 25 -10.45 0.68 -11.05
N ILE A 26 -10.50 1.65 -10.13
CA ILE A 26 -11.68 1.90 -9.30
C ILE A 26 -12.92 2.12 -10.17
N ARG A 27 -12.79 2.91 -11.26
CA ARG A 27 -13.86 3.11 -12.25
C ARG A 27 -14.31 1.82 -12.91
N HIS A 28 -13.38 1.05 -13.50
CA HIS A 28 -13.73 -0.15 -14.26
C HIS A 28 -14.15 -1.34 -13.41
N LEU A 29 -13.73 -1.40 -12.15
CA LEU A 29 -14.11 -2.44 -11.19
C LEU A 29 -15.40 -2.08 -10.42
N GLU A 30 -16.01 -0.93 -10.71
CA GLU A 30 -17.27 -0.47 -10.12
C GLU A 30 -17.23 -0.30 -8.59
N ILE A 31 -16.04 -0.06 -8.01
CA ILE A 31 -15.83 0.15 -6.56
C ILE A 31 -15.71 1.64 -6.22
N GLN A 32 -16.63 2.45 -6.75
CA GLN A 32 -16.60 3.90 -6.52
C GLN A 32 -16.68 4.21 -5.02
N GLY A 33 -15.86 5.16 -4.56
CA GLY A 33 -15.79 5.56 -3.16
C GLY A 33 -14.79 4.78 -2.31
N THR A 34 -14.11 3.77 -2.89
CA THR A 34 -12.96 3.15 -2.23
C THR A 34 -11.80 4.15 -2.15
N ASN A 35 -11.36 4.47 -0.93
CA ASN A 35 -10.19 5.32 -0.69
C ASN A 35 -8.97 4.44 -0.39
N VAL A 36 -8.12 4.22 -1.39
CA VAL A 36 -6.89 3.42 -1.22
C VAL A 36 -5.76 4.33 -0.77
N ASP A 37 -5.16 4.06 0.38
CA ASP A 37 -3.90 4.67 0.80
C ASP A 37 -2.75 4.03 0.00
N ILE A 38 -2.48 4.59 -1.18
CA ILE A 38 -1.50 4.08 -2.14
C ILE A 38 -0.10 4.07 -1.51
N ASP A 39 0.26 5.15 -0.81
CA ASP A 39 1.60 5.31 -0.26
C ASP A 39 1.88 4.30 0.85
N GLU A 40 0.93 4.09 1.77
CA GLU A 40 1.09 3.06 2.81
C GLU A 40 1.13 1.65 2.21
N LEU A 41 0.29 1.37 1.20
CA LEU A 41 0.28 0.06 0.54
C LEU A 41 1.60 -0.22 -0.19
N LEU A 42 2.13 0.76 -0.92
CA LEU A 42 3.43 0.64 -1.61
C LEU A 42 4.59 0.53 -0.62
N LYS A 43 4.52 1.23 0.51
CA LYS A 43 5.52 1.12 1.57
C LYS A 43 5.58 -0.28 2.15
N VAL A 44 4.44 -0.86 2.55
CA VAL A 44 4.39 -2.24 3.06
C VAL A 44 4.83 -3.27 1.99
N ALA A 45 4.50 -3.03 0.72
CA ALA A 45 4.99 -3.86 -0.38
C ALA A 45 6.52 -3.84 -0.47
N GLY A 46 7.13 -2.65 -0.39
CA GLY A 46 8.57 -2.46 -0.37
C GLY A 46 9.23 -3.16 0.82
N GLU A 47 8.67 -3.00 2.02
CA GLU A 47 9.13 -3.71 3.22
C GLU A 47 9.13 -5.23 2.99
N ALA A 48 8.03 -5.79 2.46
CA ALA A 48 7.93 -7.22 2.18
C ALA A 48 8.95 -7.70 1.14
N ALA A 49 9.15 -6.95 0.06
CA ALA A 49 10.11 -7.28 -1.00
C ALA A 49 11.56 -7.33 -0.51
N HIS A 50 11.93 -6.45 0.43
CA HIS A 50 13.27 -6.39 1.01
C HIS A 50 13.49 -7.45 2.09
N THR A 51 12.49 -7.71 2.94
CA THR A 51 12.63 -8.65 4.06
C THR A 51 12.48 -10.11 3.66
N VAL A 52 11.61 -10.42 2.68
CA VAL A 52 11.31 -11.82 2.30
C VAL A 52 12.03 -12.19 1.00
N VAL A 53 11.51 -11.72 -0.13
CA VAL A 53 12.11 -11.77 -1.48
C VAL A 53 11.32 -10.83 -2.37
N ARG A 54 11.88 -10.34 -3.49
CA ARG A 54 11.18 -9.39 -4.39
C ARG A 54 9.74 -9.80 -4.77
N PRO A 55 9.42 -11.07 -5.08
CA PRO A 55 8.05 -11.49 -5.37
C PRO A 55 7.05 -11.39 -4.20
N ALA A 56 7.51 -11.13 -2.97
CA ALA A 56 6.63 -11.00 -1.81
C ALA A 56 5.76 -9.75 -1.86
N ALA A 57 6.23 -8.65 -2.46
CA ALA A 57 5.45 -7.41 -2.60
C ALA A 57 4.01 -7.63 -3.11
N PRO A 58 3.79 -8.21 -4.32
CA PRO A 58 2.45 -8.38 -4.86
C PRO A 58 1.59 -9.39 -4.07
N VAL A 59 2.19 -10.43 -3.50
CA VAL A 59 1.45 -11.43 -2.70
C VAL A 59 0.97 -10.82 -1.38
N THR A 60 1.82 -10.01 -0.74
CA THR A 60 1.49 -9.30 0.50
C THR A 60 0.35 -8.30 0.28
N THR A 61 0.45 -7.45 -0.75
CA THR A 61 -0.59 -6.44 -1.01
C THR A 61 -1.92 -7.08 -1.43
N PHE A 62 -1.88 -8.18 -2.17
CA PHE A 62 -3.09 -8.95 -2.49
C PHE A 62 -3.80 -9.46 -1.22
N LEU A 63 -3.06 -10.06 -0.28
CA LEU A 63 -3.65 -10.59 0.95
C LEU A 63 -4.18 -9.48 1.87
N ILE A 64 -3.49 -8.35 1.97
CA ILE A 64 -3.97 -7.16 2.70
C ILE A 64 -5.30 -6.69 2.10
N GLY A 65 -5.37 -6.52 0.77
CA GLY A 65 -6.61 -6.12 0.10
C GLY A 65 -7.73 -7.15 0.30
N TYR A 66 -7.43 -8.43 0.14
CA TYR A 66 -8.40 -9.51 0.29
C TYR A 66 -9.01 -9.58 1.69
N VAL A 67 -8.17 -9.53 2.74
CA VAL A 67 -8.68 -9.59 4.13
C VAL A 67 -9.42 -8.30 4.51
N THR A 68 -9.01 -7.15 3.98
CA THR A 68 -9.70 -5.86 4.19
C THR A 68 -11.10 -5.91 3.59
N GLY A 69 -11.22 -6.31 2.32
CA GLY A 69 -12.53 -6.45 1.66
C GLY A 69 -13.41 -7.52 2.32
N LEU A 70 -12.84 -8.63 2.79
CA LEU A 70 -13.58 -9.65 3.52
C LEU A 70 -14.13 -9.12 4.86
N ALA A 71 -13.35 -8.34 5.60
CA ALA A 71 -13.77 -7.75 6.87
C ALA A 71 -14.88 -6.71 6.68
N GLU A 72 -14.80 -5.90 5.63
CA GLU A 72 -15.82 -4.92 5.27
C GLU A 72 -17.12 -5.61 4.82
N ALA A 73 -17.03 -6.57 3.90
CA ALA A 73 -18.19 -7.29 3.37
C ALA A 73 -18.93 -8.11 4.43
N SER A 74 -18.21 -8.59 5.46
CA SER A 74 -18.81 -9.31 6.59
C SER A 74 -19.35 -8.41 7.70
N GLY A 75 -19.11 -7.09 7.63
CA GLY A 75 -19.46 -6.14 8.70
C GLY A 75 -18.60 -6.28 9.95
N GLN A 76 -17.49 -7.03 9.89
CA GLN A 76 -16.57 -7.22 11.02
C GLN A 76 -15.82 -5.93 11.39
N ALA A 77 -15.45 -5.15 10.38
CA ALA A 77 -14.80 -3.84 10.52
C ALA A 77 -15.01 -3.03 9.24
N ASP A 78 -15.02 -1.70 9.34
CA ASP A 78 -14.92 -0.86 8.14
C ASP A 78 -13.56 -1.03 7.44
N TYR A 79 -13.50 -0.60 6.18
CA TYR A 79 -12.30 -0.63 5.35
C TYR A 79 -11.06 -0.09 6.08
N GLN A 80 -11.15 1.11 6.66
CA GLN A 80 -10.00 1.80 7.23
C GLN A 80 -9.41 1.05 8.42
N LYS A 81 -10.28 0.55 9.30
CA LYS A 81 -9.90 -0.24 10.47
C LYS A 81 -9.30 -1.58 10.06
N ALA A 82 -9.89 -2.26 9.08
CA ALA A 82 -9.39 -3.53 8.58
C ALA A 82 -8.02 -3.38 7.88
N PHE A 83 -7.88 -2.37 7.02
CA PHE A 83 -6.65 -2.03 6.32
C PHE A 83 -5.51 -1.70 7.30
N THR A 84 -5.80 -0.85 8.29
CA THR A 84 -4.83 -0.48 9.33
C THR A 84 -4.37 -1.71 10.12
N ALA A 85 -5.29 -2.58 10.52
CA ALA A 85 -4.94 -3.79 11.25
C ALA A 85 -4.11 -4.76 10.41
N ALA A 86 -4.46 -4.94 9.13
CA ALA A 86 -3.76 -5.83 8.20
C ALA A 86 -2.33 -5.36 7.92
N THR A 87 -2.13 -4.06 7.66
CA THR A 87 -0.81 -3.46 7.42
C THR A 87 0.07 -3.51 8.67
N GLN A 88 -0.46 -3.16 9.85
CA GLN A 88 0.27 -3.24 11.12
C GLN A 88 0.71 -4.67 11.46
N LEU A 89 -0.19 -5.65 11.32
CA LEU A 89 0.15 -7.05 11.54
C LEU A 89 1.24 -7.53 10.58
N THR A 90 1.12 -7.16 9.30
CA THR A 90 2.12 -7.48 8.28
C THR A 90 3.49 -6.91 8.66
N ARG A 91 3.56 -5.62 9.01
CA ARG A 91 4.81 -4.96 9.40
C ARG A 91 5.45 -5.63 10.62
N LYS A 92 4.65 -5.97 11.64
CA LYS A 92 5.13 -6.72 12.82
C LYS A 92 5.77 -8.05 12.45
N LEU A 93 5.18 -8.79 11.50
CA LEU A 93 5.76 -10.06 11.03
C LEU A 93 7.06 -9.86 10.24
N LEU A 94 7.16 -8.79 9.45
CA LEU A 94 8.39 -8.45 8.71
C LEU A 94 9.51 -8.03 9.66
N GLU A 95 9.19 -7.24 10.69
CA GLU A 95 10.14 -6.87 11.75
C GLU A 95 10.69 -8.12 12.45
N GLN A 96 9.82 -9.05 12.84
CA GLN A 96 10.21 -10.31 13.49
C GLN A 96 11.13 -11.17 12.61
N ARG A 97 10.93 -11.18 11.28
CA ARG A 97 11.83 -11.90 10.35
C ARG A 97 13.18 -11.22 10.16
N SER A 98 13.23 -9.90 10.34
CA SER A 98 14.44 -9.10 10.17
C SER A 98 15.34 -9.17 11.41
N GLN A 99 14.79 -9.56 12.57
CA GLN A 99 15.58 -9.87 13.75
C GLN A 99 16.30 -11.22 13.57
N PRO A 100 17.61 -11.30 13.85
CA PRO A 100 18.29 -12.59 13.87
C PRO A 100 17.65 -13.50 14.92
N ALA A 101 17.51 -14.79 14.60
CA ALA A 101 17.12 -15.79 15.60
C ALA A 101 18.20 -15.80 16.69
N GLU A 102 17.80 -15.47 17.92
CA GLU A 102 18.65 -15.59 19.12
C GLU A 102 18.92 -17.06 19.46
#